data_AF-A0A0Q5QKU3-F1
#
_entry.id   AF-A0A0Q5QKU3-F1
#
_cell.length_a   1.000
_cell.length_b   1.000
_cell.length_c   1.000
_cell.angle_alpha   90.00
_cell.angle_beta   90.00
_cell.angle_gamma   90.00
#
_symmetry.space_group_name_H-M   'P 1'
#
loop_
_entity.id
_entity.type
_entity.pdbx_description
1 polymer ?
#
loop_
_entity_poly.entity_id
_entity_poly.type
_entity_poly.pdbx_seq_one_letter_code
_entity_poly.pdbx_strand_id
1 'polypeptide(L)'
;MSKMSNSGLRRVIGASAVAAVAAVGLASMGAGNAAAGPLPGGTKTTVGIDGTSVKISRTAESAYPVASVANNGAGRSAEVSANVFANVKGNATGILTTGYIVGCQIDITGLTGGLSGSLNVVGGGTVAGSISVPLKPGQAAKTPIRVKNIKSGVSAIQYKRYEISVQQCGGYASARAYTEVQLTGDYYIKSTLYGNVFSIG
;
A
#
# COMPACT_ATOMS: atom_id res chain seq x y z
N MET A 1 -15.55 81.96 -7.17
CA MET A 1 -14.11 81.91 -6.80
C MET A 1 -14.00 81.12 -5.51
N SER A 2 -13.81 79.81 -5.56
CA SER A 2 -12.51 79.13 -5.74
C SER A 2 -11.53 79.37 -4.58
N LYS A 3 -11.51 78.46 -3.59
CA LYS A 3 -10.35 77.59 -3.33
C LYS A 3 -10.57 76.71 -2.09
N MET A 4 -10.68 75.40 -2.33
CA MET A 4 -10.36 74.34 -1.39
C MET A 4 -8.84 74.13 -1.39
N SER A 5 -8.20 74.03 -0.23
CA SER A 5 -6.90 73.33 -0.08
C SER A 5 -6.58 72.98 1.37
N ASN A 6 -5.83 71.87 1.48
CA ASN A 6 -5.11 71.27 2.61
C ASN A 6 -5.93 70.30 3.48
N SER A 7 -5.93 68.99 3.18
CA SER A 7 -4.84 67.99 3.24
C SER A 7 -4.42 67.66 4.67
N GLY A 8 -4.81 66.47 5.13
CA GLY A 8 -4.18 65.85 6.29
C GLY A 8 -5.10 65.00 7.16
N LEU A 9 -5.63 63.88 6.65
CA LEU A 9 -5.86 62.73 7.52
C LEU A 9 -5.91 61.43 6.73
N ARG A 10 -4.82 60.66 6.85
CA ARG A 10 -4.70 59.29 6.36
C ARG A 10 -5.71 58.43 7.11
N ARG A 11 -6.83 58.07 6.47
CA ARG A 11 -7.69 56.97 6.91
C ARG A 11 -7.38 55.76 6.06
N VAL A 12 -6.78 54.78 6.72
CA VAL A 12 -6.60 53.40 6.28
C VAL A 12 -7.94 52.89 5.76
N ILE A 13 -8.04 52.69 4.44
CA ILE A 13 -9.15 51.97 3.84
C ILE A 13 -8.90 50.51 4.16
N GLY A 14 -9.62 50.02 5.18
CA GLY A 14 -9.70 48.60 5.51
C GLY A 14 -10.28 47.86 4.32
N ALA A 15 -9.41 47.14 3.61
CA ALA A 15 -9.78 46.13 2.65
C ALA A 15 -10.44 44.96 3.39
N SER A 16 -11.67 44.60 3.05
CA SER A 16 -12.19 43.22 3.11
C SER A 16 -13.65 43.19 2.65
N ALA A 17 -13.84 43.28 1.34
CA ALA A 17 -15.07 42.85 0.71
C ALA A 17 -14.75 41.61 -0.15
N VAL A 18 -15.50 40.54 0.12
CA VAL A 18 -15.75 39.38 -0.75
C VAL A 18 -14.59 38.41 -0.99
N ALA A 19 -14.61 37.25 -0.31
CA ALA A 19 -14.27 35.96 -0.93
C ALA A 19 -14.69 34.76 -0.08
N ALA A 20 -15.70 34.05 -0.59
CA ALA A 20 -15.79 32.60 -0.68
C ALA A 20 -15.75 31.76 0.61
N VAL A 21 -16.94 31.26 0.92
CA VAL A 21 -17.20 29.86 1.31
C VAL A 21 -16.27 28.92 0.53
N ALA A 22 -15.22 28.42 1.16
CA ALA A 22 -14.41 27.30 0.65
C ALA A 22 -13.81 26.45 1.79
N ALA A 23 -14.53 26.35 2.92
CA ALA A 23 -14.16 25.48 4.03
C ALA A 23 -14.80 24.08 3.92
N VAL A 24 -15.19 23.64 2.72
CA VAL A 24 -15.79 22.33 2.47
C VAL A 24 -15.14 21.73 1.23
N GLY A 25 -14.19 20.80 1.38
CA GLY A 25 -13.70 20.11 0.20
C GLY A 25 -12.46 19.20 0.27
N LEU A 26 -11.67 19.19 1.35
CA LEU A 26 -10.51 18.27 1.46
C LEU A 26 -10.61 17.23 2.59
N ALA A 27 -11.82 16.96 3.07
CA ALA A 27 -12.09 15.84 3.98
C ALA A 27 -12.81 14.65 3.29
N SER A 28 -12.97 14.68 1.95
CA SER A 28 -13.72 13.66 1.21
C SER A 28 -12.87 12.60 0.52
N MET A 29 -11.59 12.46 0.88
CA MET A 29 -10.92 11.17 0.69
C MET A 29 -11.54 10.25 1.74
N GLY A 30 -12.60 9.56 1.33
CA GLY A 30 -13.36 8.66 2.18
C GLY A 30 -12.40 7.82 2.99
N ALA A 31 -12.54 7.89 4.31
CA ALA A 31 -11.96 6.92 5.23
C ALA A 31 -12.59 5.56 4.90
N GLY A 32 -12.13 4.92 3.82
CA GLY A 32 -12.35 3.50 3.63
C GLY A 32 -11.64 2.84 4.78
N ASN A 33 -12.41 2.44 5.82
CA ASN A 33 -11.93 1.86 7.07
C ASN A 33 -10.59 1.16 6.86
N ALA A 34 -9.51 1.87 7.16
CA ALA A 34 -8.20 1.27 7.20
C ALA A 34 -8.26 0.40 8.46
N ALA A 35 -8.71 -0.84 8.29
CA ALA A 35 -8.91 -1.77 9.37
C ALA A 35 -7.54 -2.14 9.92
N ALA A 36 -7.03 -1.28 10.80
CA ALA A 36 -5.88 -1.52 11.65
C ALA A 36 -6.27 -2.65 12.60
N GLY A 37 -5.90 -3.88 12.30
CA GLY A 37 -6.31 -4.99 13.14
C GLY A 37 -6.09 -6.40 12.58
N PRO A 38 -6.57 -7.40 13.34
CA PRO A 38 -6.54 -8.80 12.93
C PRO A 38 -7.30 -9.00 11.62
N LEU A 39 -6.69 -9.77 10.72
CA LEU A 39 -7.29 -10.22 9.47
C LEU A 39 -7.61 -11.72 9.58
N PRO A 40 -8.67 -12.18 8.89
CA PRO A 40 -8.97 -13.60 8.83
C PRO A 40 -7.78 -14.40 8.28
N GLY A 41 -7.41 -15.46 8.99
CA GLY A 41 -6.49 -16.44 8.46
C GLY A 41 -7.09 -17.22 7.28
N GLY A 42 -6.32 -18.16 6.75
CA GLY A 42 -6.79 -19.01 5.67
C GLY A 42 -6.05 -20.34 5.64
N THR A 43 -6.69 -21.35 5.07
CA THR A 43 -6.04 -22.63 4.79
C THR A 43 -6.43 -23.14 3.42
N LYS A 44 -5.53 -23.85 2.76
CA LYS A 44 -5.78 -24.52 1.49
C LYS A 44 -4.97 -25.80 1.42
N THR A 45 -5.64 -26.89 1.09
CA THR A 45 -4.99 -28.17 0.79
C THR A 45 -5.01 -28.38 -0.72
N THR A 46 -3.90 -28.86 -1.27
CA THR A 46 -3.79 -29.23 -2.68
C THR A 46 -3.14 -30.59 -2.74
N VAL A 47 -3.76 -31.49 -3.50
CA VAL A 47 -3.25 -32.85 -3.75
C VAL A 47 -2.79 -32.87 -5.20
N GLY A 48 -1.53 -33.24 -5.40
CA GLY A 48 -0.92 -33.47 -6.70
C GLY A 48 -1.39 -34.77 -7.32
N ILE A 49 -1.15 -34.91 -8.61
CA ILE A 49 -1.52 -36.09 -9.39
C ILE A 49 -0.77 -37.36 -8.98
N ASP A 50 0.36 -37.21 -8.31
CA ASP A 50 1.19 -38.25 -7.70
C ASP A 50 0.78 -38.61 -6.27
N GLY A 51 -0.27 -37.97 -5.74
CA GLY A 51 -0.69 -38.12 -4.34
C GLY A 51 0.13 -37.31 -3.33
N THR A 52 1.18 -36.60 -3.77
CA THR A 52 1.87 -35.61 -2.93
C THR A 52 0.88 -34.52 -2.54
N SER A 53 0.80 -34.16 -1.26
CA SER A 53 -0.14 -33.13 -0.81
C SER A 53 0.55 -32.02 -0.06
N VAL A 54 0.04 -30.81 -0.23
CA VAL A 54 0.48 -29.62 0.50
C VAL A 54 -0.72 -28.94 1.15
N LYS A 55 -0.63 -28.72 2.46
CA LYS A 55 -1.54 -27.85 3.21
C LYS A 55 -0.82 -26.56 3.55
N ILE A 56 -1.30 -25.46 2.98
CA ILE A 56 -0.87 -24.11 3.32
C ILE A 56 -1.82 -23.57 4.39
N SER A 57 -1.29 -22.98 5.45
CA SER A 57 -2.08 -22.21 6.41
C SER A 57 -1.42 -20.87 6.73
N ARG A 58 -2.25 -19.85 6.95
CA ARG A 58 -1.85 -18.54 7.44
C ARG A 58 -2.70 -18.18 8.63
N THR A 59 -2.06 -17.85 9.75
CA THR A 59 -2.70 -17.53 11.02
C THR A 59 -2.10 -16.27 11.63
N ALA A 60 -2.81 -15.68 12.60
CA ALA A 60 -2.41 -14.43 13.25
C ALA A 60 -2.05 -13.33 12.23
N GLU A 61 -2.81 -13.27 11.13
CA GLU A 61 -2.64 -12.23 10.14
C GLU A 61 -3.15 -10.92 10.72
N SER A 62 -2.40 -9.84 10.56
CA SER A 62 -2.86 -8.49 10.89
C SER A 62 -2.20 -7.47 9.98
N ALA A 63 -2.88 -6.34 9.81
CA ALA A 63 -2.39 -5.19 9.07
C ALA A 63 -2.66 -3.93 9.86
N TYR A 64 -1.64 -3.08 10.02
CA TYR A 64 -1.72 -1.79 10.68
C TYR A 64 -1.26 -0.72 9.69
N PRO A 65 -2.18 0.08 9.12
CA PRO A 65 -1.81 1.27 8.36
C PRO A 65 -0.90 2.16 9.19
N VAL A 66 0.21 2.58 8.60
CA VAL A 66 1.20 3.47 9.22
C VAL A 66 1.54 4.61 8.27
N ALA A 67 2.04 5.71 8.82
CA ALA A 67 2.57 6.79 7.99
C ALA A 67 3.72 6.27 7.12
N SER A 68 3.73 6.69 5.86
CA SER A 68 4.82 6.31 4.96
C SER A 68 6.11 7.03 5.34
N VAL A 69 7.23 6.29 5.42
CA VAL A 69 8.55 6.84 5.77
C VAL A 69 9.00 7.93 4.79
N ALA A 70 8.55 7.88 3.53
CA ALA A 70 8.86 8.90 2.53
C ALA A 70 8.20 10.26 2.80
N ASN A 71 7.13 10.29 3.63
CA ASN A 71 6.43 11.50 4.07
C ASN A 71 6.09 12.52 2.94
N ASN A 72 5.75 12.02 1.76
CA ASN A 72 5.50 12.83 0.55
C ASN A 72 4.01 13.06 0.26
N GLY A 73 3.11 12.76 1.21
CA GLY A 73 1.64 12.89 1.07
C GLY A 73 0.96 11.86 0.17
N ALA A 74 1.70 11.25 -0.77
CA ALA A 74 1.22 10.23 -1.70
C ALA A 74 1.70 8.81 -1.35
N GLY A 75 2.42 8.65 -0.25
CA GLY A 75 2.82 7.35 0.28
C GLY A 75 1.68 6.68 1.06
N ARG A 76 1.52 5.38 0.86
CA ARG A 76 0.66 4.51 1.68
C ARG A 76 1.50 3.35 2.20
N SER A 77 1.45 3.12 3.51
CA SER A 77 2.20 2.08 4.17
C SER A 77 1.33 1.32 5.16
N ALA A 78 1.60 0.04 5.35
CA ALA A 78 1.05 -0.75 6.43
C ALA A 78 2.08 -1.73 6.97
N GLU A 79 2.05 -1.94 8.28
CA GLU A 79 2.80 -3.00 8.94
C GLU A 79 1.97 -4.27 9.00
N VAL A 80 2.48 -5.33 8.41
CA VAL A 80 1.80 -6.63 8.32
C VAL A 80 2.48 -7.68 9.17
N SER A 81 1.69 -8.58 9.73
CA SER A 81 2.16 -9.73 10.50
C SER A 81 1.43 -10.99 10.06
N ALA A 82 2.10 -12.14 10.06
CA ALA A 82 1.44 -13.44 9.98
C ALA A 82 2.38 -14.59 10.38
N ASN A 83 1.78 -15.72 10.71
CA ASN A 83 2.44 -17.02 10.78
C ASN A 83 1.98 -17.86 9.59
N VAL A 84 2.91 -18.29 8.76
CA VAL A 84 2.65 -19.08 7.56
C VAL A 84 3.23 -20.46 7.74
N PHE A 85 2.44 -21.49 7.46
CA PHE A 85 2.86 -22.88 7.51
C PHE A 85 2.59 -23.57 6.19
N ALA A 86 3.52 -24.44 5.78
CA ALA A 86 3.35 -25.40 4.72
C ALA A 86 3.60 -26.80 5.30
N ASN A 87 2.60 -27.66 5.24
CA ASN A 87 2.72 -29.07 5.58
C ASN A 87 2.72 -29.86 4.27
N VAL A 88 3.87 -30.39 3.90
CA VAL A 88 4.05 -31.21 2.70
C VAL A 88 4.07 -32.68 3.11
N LYS A 89 3.23 -33.50 2.49
CA LYS A 89 3.22 -34.96 2.63
C LYS A 89 3.59 -35.60 1.28
N GLY A 90 4.44 -36.61 1.32
CA GLY A 90 5.07 -37.20 0.14
C GLY A 90 6.56 -36.85 0.08
N ASN A 91 7.27 -37.36 -0.92
CA ASN A 91 8.70 -37.11 -1.10
C ASN A 91 8.90 -35.99 -2.13
N ALA A 92 8.72 -34.74 -1.68
CA ALA A 92 8.89 -33.56 -2.52
C ALA A 92 9.72 -32.49 -1.82
N THR A 93 10.45 -31.73 -2.62
CA THR A 93 11.14 -30.50 -2.20
C THR A 93 10.58 -29.33 -2.97
N GLY A 94 10.81 -28.11 -2.50
CA GLY A 94 10.24 -26.96 -3.17
C GLY A 94 10.49 -25.65 -2.48
N ILE A 95 9.68 -24.66 -2.84
CA ILE A 95 9.81 -23.29 -2.40
C ILE A 95 8.46 -22.81 -1.84
N LEU A 96 8.50 -22.30 -0.61
CA LEU A 96 7.43 -21.54 0.02
C LEU A 96 7.73 -20.06 -0.11
N THR A 97 6.87 -19.32 -0.81
CA THR A 97 6.92 -17.86 -0.92
C THR A 97 5.70 -17.26 -0.24
N THR A 98 5.89 -16.23 0.56
CA THR A 98 4.78 -15.47 1.13
C THR A 98 5.01 -13.98 0.98
N GLY A 99 3.94 -13.23 0.75
CA GLY A 99 4.00 -11.79 0.59
C GLY A 99 2.63 -11.18 0.39
N TYR A 100 2.63 -9.98 -0.18
CA TYR A 100 1.41 -9.21 -0.42
C TYR A 100 1.35 -8.76 -1.88
N ILE A 101 0.15 -8.79 -2.43
CA ILE A 101 -0.17 -8.04 -3.64
C ILE A 101 -0.61 -6.66 -3.15
N VAL A 102 0.09 -5.62 -3.54
CA VAL A 102 -0.23 -4.23 -3.20
C VAL A 102 -0.66 -3.51 -4.47
N GLY A 103 -1.83 -2.89 -4.43
CA GLY A 103 -2.40 -2.13 -5.53
C GLY A 103 -2.67 -0.69 -5.12
N CYS A 104 -2.47 0.21 -6.07
CA CYS A 104 -2.84 1.62 -5.96
C CYS A 104 -3.95 1.95 -6.98
N GLN A 105 -4.92 2.77 -6.58
CA GLN A 105 -5.98 3.23 -7.47
C GLN A 105 -5.44 4.10 -8.61
N ILE A 106 -4.65 5.13 -8.29
CA ILE A 106 -4.12 6.10 -9.27
C ILE A 106 -2.64 6.27 -9.02
N ASP A 107 -1.81 5.98 -10.02
CA ASP A 107 -0.40 6.38 -9.97
C ASP A 107 -0.29 7.84 -10.42
N ILE A 108 0.31 8.67 -9.58
CA ILE A 108 0.55 10.08 -9.86
C ILE A 108 1.99 10.36 -10.33
N THR A 109 2.77 9.30 -10.61
CA THR A 109 4.11 9.42 -11.19
C THR A 109 4.01 10.14 -12.54
N GLY A 110 4.70 11.27 -12.66
CA GLY A 110 4.68 12.08 -13.88
C GLY A 110 3.51 13.05 -14.01
N LEU A 111 2.65 13.18 -12.98
CA LEU A 111 1.68 14.28 -12.91
C LEU A 111 2.40 15.59 -12.55
N THR A 112 3.14 16.15 -13.51
CA THR A 112 3.67 17.52 -13.45
C THR A 112 2.61 18.47 -13.97
N GLY A 113 1.61 18.76 -13.13
CA GLY A 113 0.61 19.80 -13.42
C GLY A 113 -0.62 19.31 -14.17
N GLY A 114 -1.73 19.22 -13.45
CA GLY A 114 -3.05 18.91 -14.00
C GLY A 114 -4.18 19.02 -12.98
N LEU A 115 -4.01 19.87 -11.96
CA LEU A 115 -5.12 20.37 -11.15
C LEU A 115 -5.13 21.89 -11.36
N SER A 116 -5.90 22.35 -12.36
CA SER A 116 -6.14 23.76 -12.65
C SER A 116 -7.02 24.39 -11.56
N GLY A 117 -6.48 24.42 -10.34
CA GLY A 117 -7.10 24.90 -9.12
C GLY A 117 -6.03 25.10 -8.05
N SER A 118 -5.14 26.06 -8.30
CA SER A 118 -4.22 26.70 -7.34
C SER A 118 -3.52 25.82 -6.30
N LEU A 119 -2.32 25.33 -6.63
CA LEU A 119 -1.27 25.19 -5.63
C LEU A 119 0.06 25.70 -6.19
N ASN A 120 0.42 26.90 -5.76
CA ASN A 120 1.74 27.48 -5.96
C ASN A 120 2.69 26.92 -4.88
N VAL A 121 3.65 26.08 -5.27
CA VAL A 121 4.86 25.84 -4.47
C VAL A 121 6.06 26.03 -5.39
N VAL A 122 6.56 27.27 -5.36
CA VAL A 122 7.88 27.71 -5.82
C VAL A 122 8.97 27.02 -5.00
N GLY A 123 10.06 26.58 -5.65
CA GLY A 123 11.39 26.54 -5.02
C GLY A 123 12.18 25.26 -5.27
N GLY A 124 13.32 25.38 -5.94
CA GLY A 124 14.17 24.28 -6.38
C GLY A 124 15.01 23.59 -5.31
N GLY A 125 15.65 22.48 -5.69
CA GLY A 125 16.85 21.97 -5.00
C GLY A 125 16.95 20.45 -4.80
N THR A 126 17.96 19.88 -5.46
CA THR A 126 18.78 18.70 -5.10
C THR A 126 18.21 17.27 -5.09
N VAL A 127 18.87 16.45 -5.92
CA VAL A 127 18.77 14.99 -6.06
C VAL A 127 19.36 14.29 -4.84
N ALA A 128 18.58 13.41 -4.19
CA ALA A 128 19.10 12.26 -3.45
C ALA A 128 18.03 11.15 -3.48
N GLY A 129 18.39 10.02 -4.10
CA GLY A 129 17.45 9.00 -4.58
C GLY A 129 16.75 8.20 -3.49
N SER A 130 15.45 7.97 -3.71
CA SER A 130 14.70 6.88 -3.11
C SER A 130 14.39 5.83 -4.18
N ILE A 131 14.52 4.55 -3.84
CA ILE A 131 14.03 3.44 -4.67
C ILE A 131 12.51 3.48 -4.61
N SER A 132 11.92 4.13 -5.61
CA SER A 132 10.49 4.10 -5.90
C SER A 132 10.18 2.81 -6.66
N VAL A 133 9.21 2.02 -6.21
CA VAL A 133 8.65 0.92 -7.01
C VAL A 133 7.67 1.57 -8.00
N PRO A 134 8.00 1.67 -9.30
CA PRO A 134 7.14 2.38 -10.24
C PRO A 134 5.93 1.49 -10.58
N LEU A 135 4.80 1.72 -9.92
CA LEU A 135 3.53 1.09 -10.29
C LEU A 135 2.77 2.04 -11.20
N LYS A 136 2.43 1.65 -12.43
CA LYS A 136 1.56 2.46 -13.32
C LYS A 136 0.11 2.51 -12.78
N PRO A 137 -0.73 3.47 -13.20
CA PRO A 137 -2.11 3.56 -12.72
C PRO A 137 -2.86 2.25 -12.97
N GLY A 138 -3.57 1.74 -11.95
CA GLY A 138 -4.31 0.48 -12.02
C GLY A 138 -3.46 -0.79 -11.91
N GLN A 139 -2.16 -0.70 -11.58
CA GLN A 139 -1.32 -1.88 -11.38
C GLN A 139 -1.27 -2.34 -9.93
N ALA A 140 -1.25 -3.66 -9.75
CA ALA A 140 -0.96 -4.31 -8.48
C ALA A 140 0.32 -5.12 -8.62
N ALA A 141 1.27 -4.91 -7.71
CA ALA A 141 2.53 -5.64 -7.68
C ALA A 141 2.53 -6.72 -6.61
N LYS A 142 3.11 -7.88 -6.95
CA LYS A 142 3.41 -8.94 -6.00
C LYS A 142 4.75 -8.64 -5.33
N THR A 143 4.72 -8.31 -4.05
CA THR A 143 5.93 -8.08 -3.24
C THR A 143 6.14 -9.28 -2.32
N PRO A 144 7.17 -10.11 -2.57
CA PRO A 144 7.50 -11.21 -1.66
C PRO A 144 8.12 -10.65 -0.37
N ILE A 145 7.62 -11.10 0.78
CA ILE A 145 8.27 -10.83 2.07
C ILE A 145 9.44 -11.79 2.24
N ARG A 146 9.19 -13.10 2.08
CA ARG A 146 10.22 -14.13 2.19
C ARG A 146 9.94 -15.32 1.29
N VAL A 147 11.04 -15.95 0.90
CA VAL A 147 11.13 -17.20 0.16
C VAL A 147 11.90 -18.19 1.03
N LYS A 148 11.42 -19.42 1.16
CA LYS A 148 12.05 -20.47 1.95
C LYS A 148 12.04 -21.78 1.18
N ASN A 149 13.18 -22.43 1.08
CA ASN A 149 13.26 -23.81 0.59
C ASN A 149 12.61 -24.74 1.62
N ILE A 150 11.73 -25.62 1.16
CA ILE A 150 10.97 -26.56 1.97
C ILE A 150 11.17 -27.98 1.46
N LYS A 151 10.94 -28.93 2.36
CA LYS A 151 10.92 -30.37 2.10
C LYS A 151 9.69 -30.97 2.78
N SER A 152 9.50 -32.28 2.61
CA SER A 152 8.48 -33.04 3.34
C SER A 152 8.47 -32.72 4.84
N GLY A 153 7.28 -32.63 5.42
CA GLY A 153 7.05 -32.18 6.79
C GLY A 153 6.53 -30.75 6.88
N VAL A 154 6.62 -30.18 8.09
CA VAL A 154 6.11 -28.84 8.39
C VAL A 154 7.24 -27.81 8.27
N SER A 155 7.02 -26.80 7.44
CA SER A 155 7.87 -25.63 7.33
C SER A 155 7.07 -24.38 7.66
N ALA A 156 7.70 -23.43 8.34
CA ALA A 156 7.06 -22.17 8.71
C ALA A 156 7.89 -20.95 8.32
N ILE A 157 7.19 -19.83 8.07
CA ILE A 157 7.72 -18.47 7.97
C ILE A 157 6.89 -17.61 8.92
N GLN A 158 7.56 -16.83 9.77
CA GLN A 158 6.92 -15.83 10.61
C GLN A 158 7.45 -14.46 10.24
N TYR A 159 6.55 -13.48 10.16
CA TYR A 159 6.90 -12.07 10.10
C TYR A 159 5.98 -11.29 11.04
N LYS A 160 6.55 -10.25 11.66
CA LYS A 160 5.87 -9.37 12.60
C LYS A 160 6.19 -7.94 12.24
N ARG A 161 5.17 -7.09 12.16
CA ARG A 161 5.27 -5.65 11.87
C ARG A 161 6.18 -5.32 10.69
N TYR A 162 6.11 -6.12 9.62
CA TYR A 162 6.88 -5.89 8.39
C TYR A 162 6.20 -4.81 7.57
N GLU A 163 6.90 -3.75 7.18
CA GLU A 163 6.29 -2.68 6.39
C GLU A 163 6.13 -3.10 4.92
N ILE A 164 4.91 -2.92 4.40
CA ILE A 164 4.63 -2.87 2.97
C ILE A 164 4.27 -1.43 2.61
N SER A 165 4.80 -0.91 1.51
CA SER A 165 4.55 0.46 1.09
C SER A 165 4.41 0.60 -0.41
N VAL A 166 3.63 1.60 -0.81
CA VAL A 166 3.50 2.07 -2.18
C VAL A 166 3.69 3.59 -2.17
N GLN A 167 4.51 4.08 -3.11
CA GLN A 167 4.78 5.50 -3.28
C GLN A 167 3.99 6.02 -4.47
N GLN A 168 3.80 7.34 -4.53
CA GLN A 168 3.10 8.01 -5.62
C GLN A 168 1.68 7.46 -5.85
N CYS A 169 1.01 7.06 -4.77
CA CYS A 169 -0.37 6.58 -4.83
C CYS A 169 -1.36 7.72 -4.55
N GLY A 170 -2.05 8.15 -5.61
CA GLY A 170 -3.23 9.00 -5.52
C GLY A 170 -4.47 8.16 -5.20
N GLY A 171 -5.23 8.57 -4.20
CA GLY A 171 -6.45 7.86 -3.82
C GLY A 171 -6.23 6.76 -2.79
N TYR A 172 -6.95 5.67 -2.98
CA TYR A 172 -6.98 4.51 -2.10
C TYR A 172 -5.98 3.44 -2.55
N ALA A 173 -5.27 2.87 -1.58
CA ALA A 173 -4.41 1.71 -1.76
C ALA A 173 -4.95 0.50 -0.98
N SER A 174 -4.81 -0.67 -1.58
CA SER A 174 -5.22 -1.92 -0.96
C SER A 174 -4.16 -2.99 -1.10
N ALA A 175 -4.17 -3.94 -0.18
CA ALA A 175 -3.31 -5.09 -0.23
C ALA A 175 -4.07 -6.37 0.06
N ARG A 176 -3.54 -7.50 -0.42
CA ARG A 176 -3.98 -8.84 -0.04
C ARG A 176 -2.79 -9.77 0.11
N ALA A 177 -2.81 -10.62 1.13
CA ALA A 177 -1.78 -11.63 1.28
C ALA A 177 -1.86 -12.67 0.17
N TYR A 178 -0.70 -13.16 -0.25
CA TYR A 178 -0.55 -14.38 -1.02
C TYR A 178 0.51 -15.27 -0.38
N THR A 179 0.25 -16.56 -0.38
CA THR A 179 1.23 -17.58 0.01
C THR A 179 1.23 -18.62 -1.09
N GLU A 180 2.38 -18.87 -1.67
CA GLU A 180 2.57 -19.77 -2.78
C GLU A 180 3.55 -20.87 -2.38
N VAL A 181 3.16 -22.12 -2.62
CA VAL A 181 4.06 -23.26 -2.55
C VAL A 181 4.22 -23.82 -3.96
N GLN A 182 5.48 -23.99 -4.36
CA GLN A 182 5.87 -24.70 -5.56
C GLN A 182 6.66 -25.93 -5.12
N LEU A 183 6.17 -27.13 -5.39
CA LEU A 183 6.89 -28.37 -5.16
C LEU A 183 7.41 -28.91 -6.48
N THR A 184 8.62 -29.42 -6.44
CA THR A 184 9.32 -30.07 -7.54
C THR A 184 9.64 -31.50 -7.14
N GLY A 185 9.20 -32.44 -7.97
CA GLY A 185 9.52 -33.86 -7.95
C GLY A 185 9.36 -34.38 -9.37
N ASP A 186 8.71 -35.53 -9.55
CA ASP A 186 8.32 -36.01 -10.89
C ASP A 186 7.30 -35.08 -11.57
N TYR A 187 6.52 -34.35 -10.76
CA TYR A 187 5.55 -33.37 -11.22
C TYR A 187 5.75 -32.02 -10.51
N TYR A 188 5.27 -30.96 -11.17
CA TYR A 188 5.30 -29.61 -10.64
C TYR A 188 3.95 -29.25 -10.01
N ILE A 189 3.92 -29.08 -8.69
CA ILE A 189 2.71 -28.76 -7.93
C ILE A 189 2.79 -27.31 -7.47
N LYS A 190 1.89 -26.47 -7.98
CA LYS A 190 1.77 -25.07 -7.58
C LYS A 190 0.46 -24.84 -6.84
N SER A 191 0.53 -24.38 -5.60
CA SER A 191 -0.64 -24.01 -4.81
C SER A 191 -0.50 -22.61 -4.23
N THR A 192 -1.51 -21.78 -4.44
CA THR A 192 -1.57 -20.41 -3.92
C THR A 192 -2.77 -20.25 -2.99
N LEU A 193 -2.51 -19.79 -1.76
CA LEU A 193 -3.49 -19.36 -0.77
C LEU A 193 -3.52 -17.83 -0.74
N TYR A 194 -4.68 -17.25 -1.07
CA TYR A 194 -4.90 -15.82 -0.97
C TYR A 194 -5.61 -15.45 0.33
N GLY A 195 -5.35 -14.23 0.81
CA GLY A 195 -6.13 -13.58 1.86
C GLY A 195 -7.23 -12.68 1.31
N ASN A 196 -8.01 -12.14 2.25
CA ASN A 196 -8.93 -11.05 2.01
C ASN A 196 -8.16 -9.78 1.65
N VAL A 197 -8.83 -8.90 0.91
CA VAL A 197 -8.31 -7.57 0.61
C VAL A 197 -8.52 -6.67 1.82
N PHE A 198 -7.55 -5.82 2.12
CA PHE A 198 -7.63 -4.79 3.15
C PHE A 198 -7.07 -3.47 2.63
N SER A 199 -7.54 -2.37 3.22
CA SER A 199 -7.07 -1.01 2.97
C SER A 199 -5.69 -0.78 3.61
N ILE A 200 -4.82 -0.05 2.92
CA ILE A 200 -3.58 0.51 3.51
C ILE A 200 -3.56 2.04 3.47
N GLY A 201 -4.71 2.66 3.25
CA GLY A 201 -4.94 4.11 3.23
C GLY A 201 -5.12 4.69 1.83
#